data_AF-A0A9X1VVS0-F1
#
_entry.id   AF-A0A9X1VVS0-F1
#
_cell.length_a   1.000
_cell.length_b   1.000
_cell.length_c   1.000
_cell.angle_alpha   90.00
_cell.angle_beta   90.00
_cell.angle_gamma   90.00
#
_symmetry.space_group_name_H-M   'P 1'
#
loop_
_entity.id
_entity.type
_entity.pdbx_description
1 polymer ?
#
loop_
_entity_poly.entity_id
_entity_poly.type
_entity_poly.pdbx_seq_one_letter_code
_entity_poly.pdbx_strand_id
1 'polypeptide(L)'
;MAPTENVQITGQSADRLARMRAMFETPVVWPAVRNFPALTLRQLAALSVGLSPLYVAQVNDWNALDPSMTAEELNEFLADGLMEDARVDEANHRLRVAVMNTAPLGALTAVDAAALGPAAVVRVVDFIRWARAMDWVMPADFIGLAAPAPVAAKDLGPRQHTTYLNTIAVLLEMVLSPRPGRDSEAAVIAEMVNNYPDKQGISTRTLAEKFGKAKQSLRAD
;
A
#
# COMPACT_ATOMS: atom_id res chain seq x y z
N MET A 1 -15.63 -55.99 3.81
CA MET A 1 -14.89 -55.13 2.87
C MET A 1 -15.87 -54.66 1.83
N ALA A 2 -16.34 -53.42 1.93
CA ALA A 2 -17.12 -52.80 0.88
C ALA A 2 -16.16 -52.37 -0.25
N PRO A 3 -16.56 -52.47 -1.53
CA PRO A 3 -15.70 -52.08 -2.64
C PRO A 3 -15.52 -50.55 -2.63
N THR A 4 -14.28 -50.10 -2.73
CA THR A 4 -13.94 -48.70 -2.98
C THR A 4 -14.41 -48.36 -4.39
N GLU A 5 -15.54 -47.65 -4.47
CA GLU A 5 -16.09 -47.17 -5.73
C GLU A 5 -15.14 -46.09 -6.25
N ASN A 6 -14.38 -46.40 -7.31
CA ASN A 6 -13.57 -45.42 -8.02
C ASN A 6 -14.53 -44.48 -8.74
N VAL A 7 -14.82 -43.35 -8.09
CA VAL A 7 -15.64 -42.27 -8.64
C VAL A 7 -14.87 -41.67 -9.83
N GLN A 8 -15.48 -41.73 -11.01
CA GLN A 8 -14.98 -41.01 -12.17
C GLN A 8 -15.26 -39.52 -11.98
N ILE A 9 -14.20 -38.74 -11.74
CA ILE A 9 -14.26 -37.28 -11.74
C ILE A 9 -14.81 -36.85 -13.10
N THR A 10 -15.96 -36.17 -13.11
CA THR A 10 -16.47 -35.59 -14.36
C THR A 10 -15.48 -34.54 -14.84
N GLY A 11 -15.29 -34.40 -16.16
CA GLY A 11 -14.27 -33.49 -16.71
C GLY A 11 -14.40 -32.03 -16.26
N GLN A 12 -15.59 -31.61 -15.80
CA GLN A 12 -15.82 -30.26 -15.27
C GLN A 12 -15.26 -30.07 -13.84
N SER A 13 -15.35 -31.08 -12.97
CA SER A 13 -14.85 -30.99 -11.59
C SER A 13 -13.31 -30.98 -11.56
N ALA A 14 -12.64 -31.75 -12.44
CA ALA A 14 -11.19 -31.75 -12.58
C ALA A 14 -10.63 -30.40 -13.08
N ASP A 15 -11.24 -29.82 -14.12
CA ASP A 15 -10.87 -28.49 -14.64
C ASP A 15 -11.06 -27.39 -13.59
N ARG A 16 -12.07 -27.53 -12.74
CA ARG A 16 -12.37 -26.60 -11.65
C ARG A 16 -11.28 -26.65 -10.57
N LEU A 17 -10.92 -27.84 -10.10
CA LEU A 17 -9.84 -28.05 -9.12
C LEU A 17 -8.49 -27.56 -9.65
N ALA A 18 -8.18 -27.80 -10.93
CA ALA A 18 -6.96 -27.33 -11.56
C ALA A 18 -6.86 -25.78 -11.57
N ARG A 19 -7.95 -25.08 -11.87
CA ARG A 19 -8.00 -23.60 -11.80
C ARG A 19 -7.78 -23.11 -10.38
N MET A 20 -8.34 -23.78 -9.38
CA MET A 20 -8.18 -23.39 -7.98
C MET A 20 -6.75 -23.58 -7.49
N ARG A 21 -6.13 -24.71 -7.83
CA ARG A 21 -4.73 -24.97 -7.51
C ARG A 21 -3.82 -23.92 -8.17
N ALA A 22 -4.08 -23.57 -9.42
CA ALA A 22 -3.36 -22.50 -10.10
C ALA A 22 -3.50 -21.14 -9.39
N MET A 23 -4.67 -20.85 -8.79
CA MET A 23 -4.88 -19.63 -8.01
C MET A 23 -4.16 -19.66 -6.65
N PHE A 24 -4.11 -20.82 -5.99
CA PHE A 24 -3.32 -21.02 -4.76
C PHE A 24 -1.83 -20.80 -5.00
N GLU A 25 -1.33 -21.30 -6.13
CA GLU A 25 0.07 -21.17 -6.54
C GLU A 25 0.40 -19.79 -7.12
N THR A 26 -0.61 -18.95 -7.37
CA THR A 26 -0.38 -17.61 -7.92
C THR A 26 0.33 -16.74 -6.86
N PRO A 27 1.60 -16.34 -7.11
CA PRO A 27 2.34 -15.53 -6.15
C PRO A 27 1.71 -14.14 -6.01
N VAL A 28 1.89 -13.54 -4.83
CA VAL A 28 1.49 -12.15 -4.62
C VAL A 28 2.31 -11.23 -5.54
N VAL A 29 1.63 -10.43 -6.36
CA VAL A 29 2.27 -9.43 -7.22
C VAL A 29 2.51 -8.15 -6.40
N TRP A 30 3.52 -8.18 -5.54
CA TRP A 30 3.86 -7.07 -4.62
C TRP A 30 3.99 -5.68 -5.27
N PRO A 31 4.58 -5.54 -6.48
CA PRO A 31 4.65 -4.24 -7.15
C PRO A 31 3.27 -3.63 -7.44
N ALA A 32 2.27 -4.45 -7.74
CA ALA A 32 0.91 -3.97 -7.96
C ALA A 32 0.25 -3.54 -6.64
N VAL A 33 0.46 -4.32 -5.57
CA VAL A 33 -0.08 -4.04 -4.22
C VAL A 33 0.44 -2.70 -3.68
N ARG A 34 1.69 -2.33 -3.97
CA ARG A 34 2.30 -1.07 -3.53
C ARG A 34 1.54 0.19 -4.00
N ASN A 35 0.75 0.09 -5.06
CA ASN A 35 -0.05 1.23 -5.56
C ASN A 35 -1.33 1.48 -4.76
N PHE A 36 -1.65 0.63 -3.79
CA PHE A 36 -2.85 0.74 -2.97
C PHE A 36 -2.49 1.21 -1.55
N PRO A 37 -2.68 2.50 -1.20
CA PRO A 37 -2.30 3.03 0.11
C PRO A 37 -3.21 2.53 1.25
N ALA A 38 -4.40 2.03 0.90
CA ALA A 38 -5.36 1.44 1.82
C ALA A 38 -6.02 0.21 1.17
N LEU A 39 -6.31 -0.79 1.98
CA LEU A 39 -6.91 -2.06 1.57
C LEU A 39 -7.92 -2.51 2.63
N THR A 40 -8.79 -3.46 2.29
CA THR A 40 -9.69 -4.03 3.30
C THR A 40 -8.91 -4.89 4.30
N LEU A 41 -9.42 -5.02 5.53
CA LEU A 41 -8.81 -5.88 6.54
C LEU A 41 -8.65 -7.32 6.06
N ARG A 42 -9.60 -7.84 5.27
CA ARG A 42 -9.49 -9.17 4.65
C ARG A 42 -8.25 -9.27 3.75
N GLN A 43 -8.04 -8.28 2.89
CA GLN A 43 -6.89 -8.26 1.99
C GLN A 43 -5.57 -8.11 2.76
N LEU A 44 -5.56 -7.24 3.79
CA LEU A 44 -4.38 -7.02 4.63
C LEU A 44 -4.00 -8.27 5.44
N ALA A 45 -4.97 -8.98 6.00
CA ALA A 45 -4.73 -10.23 6.72
C ALA A 45 -4.14 -11.31 5.79
N ALA A 46 -4.68 -11.46 4.58
CA ALA A 46 -4.14 -12.36 3.57
C ALA A 46 -2.68 -12.02 3.19
N LEU A 47 -2.40 -10.76 2.87
CA LEU A 47 -1.05 -10.32 2.51
C LEU A 47 -0.06 -10.49 3.65
N SER A 48 -0.50 -10.33 4.90
CA SER A 48 0.35 -10.47 6.08
C SER A 48 0.93 -11.87 6.27
N VAL A 49 0.35 -12.89 5.62
CA VAL A 49 0.84 -14.28 5.61
C VAL A 49 1.37 -14.70 4.23
N GLY A 50 1.45 -13.76 3.27
CA GLY A 50 1.93 -14.01 1.91
C GLY A 50 0.91 -14.67 0.98
N LEU A 51 -0.38 -14.59 1.29
CA LEU A 51 -1.46 -15.05 0.42
C LEU A 51 -1.96 -13.95 -0.50
N SER A 52 -2.35 -14.33 -1.71
CA SER A 52 -3.01 -13.43 -2.66
C SER A 52 -4.37 -12.97 -2.11
N PRO A 53 -4.69 -11.67 -2.14
CA PRO A 53 -5.99 -11.18 -1.68
C PRO A 53 -7.17 -11.75 -2.47
N LEU A 54 -6.97 -12.05 -3.76
CA LEU A 54 -7.98 -12.68 -4.62
C LEU A 54 -8.34 -14.08 -4.13
N TYR A 55 -7.35 -14.82 -3.63
CA TYR A 55 -7.55 -16.16 -3.12
C TYR A 55 -8.41 -16.16 -1.85
N VAL A 56 -8.11 -15.29 -0.87
CA VAL A 56 -8.88 -15.23 0.38
C VAL A 56 -10.30 -14.67 0.17
N ALA A 57 -10.50 -13.75 -0.78
CA ALA A 57 -11.84 -13.32 -1.17
C ALA A 57 -12.65 -14.51 -1.70
N GLN A 58 -12.04 -15.30 -2.59
CA GLN A 58 -12.69 -16.44 -3.20
C GLN A 58 -12.98 -17.53 -2.18
N VAL A 59 -12.01 -18.00 -1.37
CA VAL A 59 -12.25 -19.04 -0.33
C VAL A 59 -13.38 -18.66 0.64
N ASN A 60 -13.51 -17.39 1.01
CA ASN A 60 -14.60 -16.95 1.90
C ASN A 60 -15.95 -16.83 1.17
N ASP A 61 -15.94 -16.43 -0.09
CA ASP A 61 -17.14 -16.37 -0.93
C ASP A 61 -17.55 -17.76 -1.44
N TRP A 62 -16.73 -18.81 -1.26
CA TRP A 62 -17.04 -20.17 -1.70
C TRP A 62 -18.23 -20.80 -0.99
N ASN A 63 -18.45 -20.48 0.29
CA ASN A 63 -19.70 -20.84 0.98
C ASN A 63 -20.94 -20.20 0.33
N ALA A 64 -20.77 -19.18 -0.53
CA ALA A 64 -21.83 -18.48 -1.24
C ALA A 64 -21.82 -18.71 -2.77
N LEU A 65 -20.71 -19.13 -3.36
CA LEU A 65 -20.49 -19.10 -4.81
C LEU A 65 -21.04 -20.30 -5.59
N ASP A 66 -21.38 -21.42 -4.94
CA ASP A 66 -22.06 -22.50 -5.67
C ASP A 66 -22.88 -23.44 -4.76
N PRO A 67 -24.19 -23.20 -4.59
CA PRO A 67 -25.07 -24.12 -3.87
C PRO A 67 -25.26 -25.48 -4.57
N SER A 68 -24.72 -25.68 -5.79
CA SER A 68 -24.77 -26.96 -6.51
C SER A 68 -23.58 -27.88 -6.25
N MET A 69 -22.56 -27.44 -5.50
CA MET A 69 -21.43 -28.28 -5.12
C MET A 69 -21.90 -29.40 -4.20
N THR A 70 -21.56 -30.65 -4.54
CA THR A 70 -21.97 -31.80 -3.71
C THR A 70 -21.07 -31.95 -2.48
N ALA A 71 -21.57 -32.64 -1.46
CA ALA A 71 -20.79 -32.94 -0.27
C ALA A 71 -19.55 -33.80 -0.59
N GLU A 72 -19.61 -34.67 -1.61
CA GLU A 72 -18.45 -35.43 -2.07
C GLU A 72 -17.38 -34.53 -2.72
N GLU A 73 -17.75 -33.60 -3.61
CA GLU A 73 -16.79 -32.68 -4.23
C GLU A 73 -16.10 -31.78 -3.19
N LEU A 74 -16.86 -31.37 -2.16
CA LEU A 74 -16.32 -30.60 -1.03
C LEU A 74 -15.37 -31.46 -0.18
N ASN A 75 -15.71 -32.72 0.07
CA ASN A 75 -14.86 -33.63 0.84
C ASN A 75 -13.58 -34.03 0.09
N GLU A 76 -13.65 -34.25 -1.24
CA GLU A 76 -12.47 -34.52 -2.08
C GLU A 76 -11.56 -33.29 -2.13
N PHE A 77 -12.13 -32.08 -2.18
CA PHE A 77 -11.39 -30.84 -2.08
C PHE A 77 -10.70 -30.64 -0.71
N LEU A 78 -11.39 -30.95 0.39
CA LEU A 78 -10.81 -30.94 1.74
C LEU A 78 -9.70 -32.00 1.87
N ALA A 79 -9.88 -33.17 1.24
CA ALA A 79 -8.91 -34.26 1.25
C ALA A 79 -7.65 -33.98 0.42
N ASP A 80 -7.73 -33.12 -0.61
CA ASP A 80 -6.58 -32.73 -1.44
C ASP A 80 -5.65 -31.69 -0.75
N GLY A 81 -5.93 -31.33 0.51
CA GLY A 81 -5.07 -30.52 1.37
C GLY A 81 -5.01 -29.04 0.99
N LEU A 82 -5.77 -28.60 0.00
CA LEU A 82 -5.82 -27.19 -0.46
C LEU A 82 -6.41 -26.24 0.59
N MET A 83 -7.17 -26.77 1.57
CA MET A 83 -7.71 -26.03 2.71
C MET A 83 -6.85 -26.17 3.98
N GLU A 84 -5.89 -27.10 4.03
CA GLU A 84 -4.97 -27.29 5.15
C GLU A 84 -3.70 -26.43 5.02
N ASP A 85 -3.78 -25.34 4.25
CA ASP A 85 -2.71 -24.35 4.28
C ASP A 85 -2.82 -23.58 5.60
N ALA A 86 -1.88 -23.84 6.51
CA ALA A 86 -1.75 -23.12 7.78
C ALA A 86 -1.74 -21.58 7.60
N ARG A 87 -1.36 -21.07 6.42
CA ARG A 87 -1.44 -19.64 6.10
C ARG A 87 -2.88 -19.15 5.97
N VAL A 88 -3.82 -19.96 5.48
CA VAL A 88 -5.24 -19.60 5.39
C VAL A 88 -5.85 -19.47 6.77
N ASP A 89 -5.57 -20.44 7.64
CA ASP A 89 -6.00 -20.41 9.04
C ASP A 89 -5.42 -19.22 9.78
N GLU A 90 -4.12 -18.96 9.59
CA GLU A 90 -3.44 -17.80 10.15
C GLU A 90 -4.01 -16.48 9.60
N ALA A 91 -4.29 -16.37 8.30
CA ALA A 91 -4.95 -15.20 7.71
C ALA A 91 -6.32 -14.95 8.33
N ASN A 92 -7.12 -16.01 8.50
CA ASN A 92 -8.44 -15.92 9.13
C ASN A 92 -8.35 -15.56 10.62
N HIS A 93 -7.36 -16.10 11.33
CA HIS A 93 -7.07 -15.72 12.71
C HIS A 93 -6.73 -14.23 12.80
N ARG A 94 -5.77 -13.75 12.01
CA ARG A 94 -5.37 -12.34 11.95
C ARG A 94 -6.51 -11.42 11.56
N LEU A 95 -7.36 -11.83 10.63
CA LEU A 95 -8.55 -11.08 10.25
C LEU A 95 -9.49 -10.88 11.45
N ARG A 96 -9.80 -11.94 12.20
CA ARG A 96 -10.64 -11.85 13.40
C ARG A 96 -10.03 -10.91 14.44
N VAL A 97 -8.73 -11.05 14.71
CA VAL A 97 -8.02 -10.16 15.65
C VAL A 97 -8.06 -8.70 15.18
N ALA A 98 -7.81 -8.44 13.91
CA ALA A 98 -7.83 -7.09 13.34
C ALA A 98 -9.23 -6.46 13.41
N VAL A 99 -10.30 -7.22 13.09
CA VAL A 99 -11.69 -6.76 13.21
C VAL A 99 -12.04 -6.39 14.65
N MET A 100 -11.61 -7.17 15.64
CA MET A 100 -11.85 -6.84 17.05
C MET A 100 -11.06 -5.62 17.53
N ASN A 101 -10.04 -5.19 16.77
CA ASN A 101 -9.20 -4.05 17.09
C ASN A 101 -9.48 -2.81 16.22
N THR A 102 -10.56 -2.80 15.43
CA THR A 102 -10.99 -1.59 14.74
C THR A 102 -11.60 -0.58 15.71
N ALA A 103 -11.38 0.71 15.45
CA ALA A 103 -12.06 1.80 16.14
C ALA A 103 -13.60 1.61 16.08
N PRO A 104 -14.35 2.00 17.12
CA PRO A 104 -13.90 2.76 18.29
C PRO A 104 -13.27 1.93 19.42
N LEU A 105 -13.28 0.59 19.32
CA LEU A 105 -12.87 -0.28 20.42
C LEU A 105 -11.36 -0.59 20.42
N GLY A 106 -10.67 -0.40 19.30
CA GLY A 106 -9.22 -0.66 19.20
C GLY A 106 -8.43 0.41 18.45
N ALA A 107 -7.16 0.10 18.20
CA ALA A 107 -6.17 1.03 17.68
C ALA A 107 -6.14 1.17 16.14
N LEU A 108 -6.86 0.31 15.40
CA LEU A 108 -6.93 0.38 13.95
C LEU A 108 -8.05 1.33 13.51
N THR A 109 -7.67 2.49 12.96
CA THR A 109 -8.64 3.46 12.42
C THR A 109 -9.01 3.10 10.98
N ALA A 110 -10.30 2.85 10.74
CA ALA A 110 -10.82 2.70 9.38
C ALA A 110 -10.79 4.04 8.64
N VAL A 111 -10.46 4.01 7.35
CA VAL A 111 -10.49 5.18 6.45
C VAL A 111 -11.94 5.65 6.25
N ASP A 112 -12.86 4.70 6.16
CA ASP A 112 -14.30 4.95 6.12
C ASP A 112 -14.94 4.38 7.39
N ALA A 113 -15.51 5.27 8.21
CA ALA A 113 -16.17 4.88 9.45
C ALA A 113 -17.49 4.10 9.23
N ALA A 114 -18.06 4.15 8.02
CA ALA A 114 -19.25 3.37 7.67
C ALA A 114 -18.93 1.91 7.34
N ALA A 115 -17.70 1.59 6.94
CA ALA A 115 -17.27 0.24 6.62
C ALA A 115 -16.72 -0.47 7.87
N LEU A 116 -17.45 -1.46 8.37
CA LEU A 116 -17.06 -2.25 9.55
C LEU A 116 -16.74 -3.71 9.19
N GLY A 117 -16.10 -4.39 10.14
CA GLY A 117 -15.80 -5.81 10.01
C GLY A 117 -14.75 -6.11 8.94
N PRO A 118 -14.79 -7.28 8.28
CA PRO A 118 -13.78 -7.69 7.30
C PRO A 118 -13.62 -6.76 6.10
N ALA A 119 -14.66 -5.98 5.79
CA ALA A 119 -14.69 -5.03 4.68
C ALA A 119 -14.13 -3.64 5.07
N ALA A 120 -13.85 -3.39 6.34
CA ALA A 120 -13.26 -2.13 6.80
C ALA A 120 -11.95 -1.86 6.05
N VAL A 121 -11.83 -0.66 5.49
CA VAL A 121 -10.64 -0.22 4.74
C VAL A 121 -9.69 0.47 5.71
N VAL A 122 -8.44 0.03 5.76
CA VAL A 122 -7.39 0.59 6.64
C VAL A 122 -6.17 0.93 5.81
N ARG A 123 -5.46 2.00 6.18
CA ARG A 123 -4.18 2.33 5.53
C ARG A 123 -3.17 1.20 5.76
N VAL A 124 -2.49 0.79 4.70
CA VAL A 124 -1.52 -0.32 4.74
C VAL A 124 -0.44 -0.05 5.79
N VAL A 125 0.06 1.18 5.88
CA VAL A 125 1.08 1.60 6.86
C VAL A 125 0.61 1.47 8.31
N ASP A 126 -0.66 1.79 8.59
CA ASP A 126 -1.20 1.72 9.95
C ASP A 126 -1.40 0.27 10.37
N PHE A 127 -1.92 -0.57 9.46
CA PHE A 127 -2.05 -1.99 9.69
C PHE A 127 -0.70 -2.66 9.96
N ILE A 128 0.33 -2.38 9.15
CA ILE A 128 1.67 -2.96 9.34
C ILE A 128 2.27 -2.51 10.68
N ARG A 129 2.12 -1.23 11.06
CA ARG A 129 2.59 -0.71 12.35
C ARG A 129 1.90 -1.42 13.51
N TRP A 130 0.58 -1.54 13.45
CA TRP A 130 -0.21 -2.24 14.46
C TRP A 130 0.16 -3.73 14.55
N ALA A 131 0.23 -4.43 13.42
CA ALA A 131 0.58 -5.86 13.37
C ALA A 131 1.99 -6.13 13.94
N ARG A 132 2.94 -5.23 13.70
CA ARG A 132 4.27 -5.29 14.33
C ARG A 132 4.22 -5.11 15.85
N ALA A 133 3.38 -4.23 16.36
CA ALA A 133 3.18 -4.07 17.80
C ALA A 133 2.51 -5.30 18.44
N MET A 134 1.88 -6.16 17.64
CA MET A 134 1.34 -7.47 18.03
C MET A 134 2.36 -8.62 17.84
N ASP A 135 3.63 -8.30 17.52
CA ASP A 135 4.70 -9.27 17.24
C ASP A 135 4.40 -10.25 16.09
N TRP A 136 3.62 -9.84 15.09
CA TRP A 136 3.31 -10.69 13.95
C TRP A 136 4.51 -10.85 13.02
N VAL A 137 4.86 -12.11 12.74
CA VAL A 137 5.80 -12.45 11.66
C VAL A 137 5.09 -12.27 10.32
N MET A 138 5.65 -11.43 9.46
CA MET A 138 5.09 -11.07 8.15
C MET A 138 6.14 -11.14 7.04
N PRO A 139 5.74 -11.40 5.78
CA PRO A 139 6.64 -11.36 4.64
C PRO A 139 7.38 -10.02 4.52
N ALA A 140 8.66 -10.07 4.14
CA ALA A 140 9.49 -8.88 3.98
C ALA A 140 8.91 -7.90 2.93
N ASP A 141 8.35 -8.43 1.85
CA ASP A 141 7.70 -7.60 0.82
C ASP A 141 6.46 -6.86 1.35
N PHE A 142 5.64 -7.52 2.17
CA PHE A 142 4.49 -6.89 2.81
C PHE A 142 4.93 -5.76 3.75
N ILE A 143 5.94 -6.03 4.57
CA ILE A 143 6.58 -5.02 5.43
C ILE A 143 7.11 -3.85 4.60
N GLY A 144 7.72 -4.14 3.45
CA GLY A 144 8.24 -3.16 2.50
C GLY A 144 7.18 -2.24 1.88
N LEU A 145 5.89 -2.53 2.05
CA LEU A 145 4.80 -1.62 1.66
C LEU A 145 4.65 -0.42 2.60
N ALA A 146 5.08 -0.54 3.87
CA ALA A 146 5.09 0.57 4.82
C ALA A 146 6.29 1.51 4.63
N ALA A 147 7.30 1.09 3.86
CA ALA A 147 8.37 2.00 3.47
C ALA A 147 7.76 3.06 2.54
N PRO A 148 8.11 4.36 2.70
CA PRO A 148 7.76 5.34 1.69
C PRO A 148 8.24 4.80 0.35
N ALA A 149 7.36 4.79 -0.66
CA ALA A 149 7.76 4.44 -2.01
C ALA A 149 9.03 5.23 -2.31
N PRO A 150 10.09 4.62 -2.89
CA PRO A 150 11.23 5.39 -3.32
C PRO A 150 10.67 6.46 -4.25
N VAL A 151 10.62 7.69 -3.78
CA VAL A 151 10.27 8.84 -4.59
C VAL A 151 11.27 8.73 -5.71
N ALA A 152 10.83 8.38 -6.91
CA ALA A 152 11.71 8.33 -8.06
C ALA A 152 12.28 9.74 -8.14
N ALA A 153 13.51 9.91 -7.64
CA ALA A 153 14.19 11.18 -7.64
C ALA A 153 14.24 11.50 -9.12
N LYS A 154 13.45 12.47 -9.54
CA LYS A 154 13.54 12.97 -10.90
C LYS A 154 14.92 13.56 -10.98
N ASP A 155 15.87 12.79 -11.53
CA ASP A 155 17.25 13.22 -11.67
C ASP A 155 17.22 14.61 -12.30
N LEU A 156 17.57 15.60 -11.49
CA LEU A 156 17.57 16.98 -11.94
C LEU A 156 18.67 17.06 -12.97
N GLY A 157 18.31 17.39 -14.21
CA GLY A 157 19.31 17.61 -15.25
C GLY A 157 20.33 18.65 -14.78
N PRO A 158 21.60 18.63 -15.25
CA PRO A 158 22.68 19.48 -14.72
C PRO A 158 22.30 20.95 -14.58
N ARG A 159 21.53 21.48 -15.54
CA ARG A 159 21.03 22.85 -15.53
C ARG A 159 20.04 23.11 -14.39
N GLN A 160 19.10 22.19 -14.15
CA GLN A 160 18.14 22.32 -13.05
C GLN A 160 18.84 22.24 -11.70
N HIS A 161 19.83 21.36 -11.58
CA HIS A 161 20.65 21.24 -10.37
C HIS A 161 21.37 22.56 -10.04
N THR A 162 22.06 23.18 -11.00
CA THR A 162 22.71 24.49 -10.81
C THR A 162 21.71 25.58 -10.41
N THR A 163 20.54 25.62 -11.05
CA THR A 163 19.48 26.58 -10.70
C THR A 163 19.06 26.43 -9.24
N TYR A 164 18.81 25.21 -8.77
CA TYR A 164 18.39 24.98 -7.38
C TYR A 164 19.49 25.31 -6.38
N LEU A 165 20.74 24.91 -6.66
CA LEU A 165 21.87 25.23 -5.78
C LEU A 165 22.08 26.74 -5.65
N ASN A 166 21.98 27.49 -6.74
CA ASN A 166 22.07 28.96 -6.69
C ASN A 166 20.93 29.57 -5.87
N THR A 167 19.68 29.11 -6.06
CA THR A 167 18.54 29.59 -5.26
C THR A 167 18.73 29.29 -3.77
N ILE A 168 19.16 28.07 -3.42
CA ILE A 168 19.39 27.66 -2.03
C ILE A 168 20.54 28.46 -1.42
N ALA A 169 21.65 28.63 -2.14
CA ALA A 169 22.81 29.37 -1.64
C ALA A 169 22.46 30.83 -1.31
N VAL A 170 21.72 31.51 -2.19
CA VAL A 170 21.27 32.88 -1.96
C VAL A 170 20.31 32.94 -0.76
N LEU A 171 19.34 32.02 -0.67
CA LEU A 171 18.42 31.96 0.48
C LEU A 171 19.17 31.71 1.80
N LEU A 172 20.17 30.82 1.78
CA LEU A 172 21.02 30.54 2.95
C LEU A 172 21.81 31.79 3.37
N GLU A 173 22.42 32.50 2.42
CA GLU A 173 23.12 33.76 2.70
C GLU A 173 22.17 34.80 3.32
N MET A 174 20.94 34.91 2.82
CA MET A 174 19.93 35.82 3.37
C MET A 174 19.51 35.44 4.80
N VAL A 175 19.42 34.15 5.11
CA VAL A 175 19.13 33.67 6.47
C VAL A 175 20.30 33.94 7.42
N LEU A 176 21.53 33.72 6.96
CA LEU A 176 22.74 33.94 7.76
C LEU A 176 23.07 35.42 7.97
N SER A 177 22.63 36.30 7.06
CA SER A 177 22.81 37.75 7.15
C SER A 177 21.46 38.49 7.03
N PRO A 178 20.64 38.52 8.09
CA PRO A 178 19.33 39.17 8.07
C PRO A 178 19.47 40.69 7.82
N ARG A 179 18.67 41.22 6.90
CA ARG A 179 18.57 42.67 6.64
C ARG A 179 17.10 43.12 6.75
N PRO A 180 16.85 44.35 7.21
CA PRO A 180 15.50 44.90 7.21
C PRO A 180 14.94 45.04 5.78
N GLY A 181 13.63 44.90 5.62
CA GLY A 181 12.94 45.05 4.32
C GLY A 181 12.69 43.75 3.54
N ARG A 182 12.91 42.57 4.14
CA ARG A 182 12.64 41.24 3.55
C ARG A 182 11.33 40.61 4.08
N ASP A 183 10.30 41.42 4.21
CA ASP A 183 9.01 41.02 4.83
C ASP A 183 8.02 40.38 3.86
N SER A 184 8.35 40.35 2.56
CA SER A 184 7.50 39.82 1.52
C SER A 184 8.28 39.02 0.49
N GLU A 185 7.59 38.08 -0.17
CA GLU A 185 8.14 37.30 -1.28
C GLU A 185 8.69 38.20 -2.39
N ALA A 186 7.95 39.28 -2.72
CA ALA A 186 8.37 40.25 -3.72
C ALA A 186 9.67 40.97 -3.33
N ALA A 187 9.81 41.37 -2.05
CA ALA A 187 11.03 42.00 -1.56
C ALA A 187 12.23 41.04 -1.58
N VAL A 188 12.02 39.78 -1.20
CA VAL A 188 13.04 38.73 -1.29
C VAL A 188 13.47 38.52 -2.75
N ILE A 189 12.52 38.36 -3.68
CA ILE A 189 12.84 38.20 -5.11
C ILE A 189 13.61 39.41 -5.65
N ALA A 190 13.17 40.63 -5.32
CA ALA A 190 13.83 41.85 -5.77
C ALA A 190 15.28 41.92 -5.27
N GLU A 191 15.52 41.57 -4.01
CA GLU A 191 16.87 41.53 -3.46
C GLU A 191 17.75 40.47 -4.12
N MET A 192 17.22 39.26 -4.33
CA MET A 192 17.95 38.19 -5.00
C MET A 192 18.36 38.60 -6.42
N VAL A 193 17.45 39.22 -7.17
CA VAL A 193 17.71 39.69 -8.54
C VAL A 193 18.71 40.85 -8.56
N ASN A 194 18.63 41.78 -7.61
CA ASN A 194 19.53 42.93 -7.56
C ASN A 194 20.96 42.54 -7.19
N ASN A 195 21.13 41.57 -6.28
CA ASN A 195 22.44 41.16 -5.79
C ASN A 195 23.11 40.05 -6.62
N TYR A 196 22.32 39.22 -7.32
CA TYR A 196 22.84 38.07 -8.06
C TYR A 196 22.25 37.95 -9.49
N PRO A 197 22.21 39.03 -10.30
CA PRO A 197 21.54 39.03 -11.59
C PRO A 197 22.20 38.11 -12.63
N ASP A 198 23.48 37.77 -12.45
CA ASP A 198 24.27 36.93 -13.34
C ASP A 198 24.11 35.42 -13.06
N LYS A 199 23.46 35.05 -11.95
CA LYS A 199 23.35 33.65 -11.54
C LYS A 199 22.22 32.95 -12.27
N GLN A 200 22.56 31.80 -12.85
CA GLN A 200 21.56 30.97 -13.51
C GLN A 200 20.43 30.60 -12.54
N GLY A 201 19.19 30.85 -12.95
CA GLY A 201 18.02 30.58 -12.13
C GLY A 201 17.55 31.75 -11.28
N ILE A 202 18.35 32.81 -11.16
CA ILE A 202 18.01 34.04 -10.44
C ILE A 202 17.43 35.03 -11.44
N SER A 203 16.13 34.93 -11.66
CA SER A 203 15.35 35.94 -12.39
C SER A 203 13.99 36.10 -11.74
N THR A 204 13.37 37.27 -11.86
CA THR A 204 12.05 37.54 -11.28
C THR A 204 11.03 36.48 -11.66
N ARG A 205 10.98 36.12 -12.96
CA ARG A 205 10.06 35.11 -13.48
C ARG A 205 10.33 33.72 -12.88
N THR A 206 11.60 33.29 -12.88
CA THR A 206 11.96 31.95 -12.39
C THR A 206 11.69 31.82 -10.89
N LEU A 207 12.07 32.83 -10.10
CA LEU A 207 11.89 32.79 -8.65
C LEU A 207 10.41 32.82 -8.26
N ALA A 208 9.59 33.69 -8.89
CA ALA A 208 8.15 33.73 -8.64
C ALA A 208 7.47 32.39 -8.96
N GLU A 209 7.84 31.74 -10.07
CA GLU A 209 7.30 30.43 -10.41
C GLU A 209 7.71 29.36 -9.37
N LYS A 210 8.96 29.36 -8.93
CA LYS A 210 9.49 28.38 -7.98
C LYS A 210 8.91 28.56 -6.59
N PHE A 211 8.83 29.79 -6.09
CA PHE A 211 8.26 30.10 -4.78
C PHE A 211 6.77 29.81 -4.73
N GLY A 212 6.03 30.15 -5.80
CA GLY A 212 4.62 29.78 -5.94
C GLY A 212 4.41 28.25 -5.87
N LYS A 213 5.20 27.48 -6.62
CA LYS A 213 5.15 26.00 -6.58
C LYS A 213 5.52 25.44 -5.20
N ALA A 214 6.58 25.97 -4.57
CA ALA A 214 6.99 25.54 -3.24
C ALA A 214 5.87 25.76 -2.20
N LYS A 215 5.21 26.92 -2.25
CA LYS A 215 4.08 27.25 -1.38
C LYS A 215 2.86 26.37 -1.61
N GLN A 216 2.57 26.02 -2.87
CA GLN A 216 1.52 25.05 -3.20
C GLN A 216 1.85 23.67 -2.63
N SER A 217 3.10 23.22 -2.76
CA SER A 217 3.55 21.94 -2.21
C SER A 217 3.38 21.88 -0.69
N LEU A 218 3.70 22.96 0.03
CA LEU A 218 3.54 23.02 1.49
C LEU A 218 2.07 23.01 1.95
N ARG A 219 1.12 23.26 1.05
CA ARG A 219 -0.33 23.28 1.33
C ARG A 219 -1.05 22.02 0.84
N ALA A 220 -0.34 21.14 0.14
CA ALA A 220 -0.89 19.93 -0.44
C ALA A 220 -0.83 18.73 0.53
N ASP A 221 -0.25 18.93 1.71
CA ASP A 221 -0.27 18.01 2.88
C ASP A 221 -1.36 18.45 3.87
#